data_AF-A0AAV3JY72-F1
#
_entry.id   AF-A0AAV3JY72-F1
#
_cell.length_a   1.000
_cell.length_b   1.000
_cell.length_c   1.000
_cell.angle_alpha   90.00
_cell.angle_beta   90.00
_cell.angle_gamma   90.00
#
_symmetry.space_group_name_H-M   'P 1'
#
loop_
_entity.id
_entity.type
_entity.pdbx_description
1 polymer ?
#
loop_
_entity_poly.entity_id
_entity_poly.type
_entity_poly.pdbx_seq_one_letter_code
_entity_poly.pdbx_strand_id
1 'polypeptide(L)'
;MSYIIAFVSYTDFTDKKYPVQCFRTDLKVNDIVLVRRTDGQLRFATVLKLEYLNWDCKGFILCKKSECSIDDHGNLCPPSNSAIIFGVATPEVFTKKLIDSGWILLRPHSATYRKILTKTNGSQIAYIFIRKNGIDLQILPISEEKLPIKSGSLYRQSLTQGKVVRHTLAHTTFNLYEGVLRFSDSFINNELNLERYFIPQGETDKRTDALKKDARLRKNLGEYGISDLYEACSDGNGGAAYLGDGIWITSGGGVYDWGR
;
A
#
# COMPACT_ATOMS: atom_id res chain seq x y z
N MET A 1 3.08 -6.48 3.31
CA MET A 1 2.25 -5.57 2.46
C MET A 1 3.09 -5.08 1.31
N SER A 2 2.61 -5.24 0.07
CA SER A 2 3.24 -4.67 -1.12
C SER A 2 2.30 -3.69 -1.81
N TYR A 3 2.89 -2.65 -2.39
CA TYR A 3 2.20 -1.68 -3.25
C TYR A 3 1.69 -2.35 -4.53
N ILE A 4 2.55 -3.09 -5.21
CA ILE A 4 2.25 -3.80 -6.47
C ILE A 4 1.79 -5.21 -6.12
N ILE A 5 0.62 -5.58 -6.63
CA ILE A 5 0.03 -6.91 -6.49
C ILE A 5 -0.04 -7.55 -7.87
N ALA A 6 0.52 -8.75 -7.98
CA ALA A 6 0.37 -9.59 -9.16
C ALA A 6 -0.76 -10.59 -8.93
N PHE A 7 -1.68 -10.70 -9.88
CA PHE A 7 -2.62 -11.80 -9.95
C PHE A 7 -2.03 -12.87 -10.83
N VAL A 8 -1.81 -14.06 -10.26
CA VAL A 8 -1.13 -15.16 -10.92
C VAL A 8 -2.02 -16.39 -11.02
N SER A 9 -1.76 -17.23 -12.03
CA SER A 9 -2.29 -18.60 -12.13
C SER A 9 -1.14 -19.57 -11.95
N TYR A 10 -1.25 -20.49 -11.00
CA TYR A 10 -0.25 -21.54 -10.82
C TYR A 10 -0.32 -22.54 -11.95
N THR A 11 0.81 -23.12 -12.34
CA THR A 11 0.88 -24.14 -13.41
C THR A 11 0.05 -25.38 -13.11
N ASP A 12 -0.06 -25.74 -11.83
CA ASP A 12 -0.73 -26.96 -11.38
C ASP A 12 -2.25 -26.78 -11.23
N PHE A 13 -2.74 -25.54 -11.29
CA PHE A 13 -4.15 -25.21 -11.07
C PHE A 13 -4.65 -24.31 -12.21
N THR A 14 -5.39 -24.90 -13.13
CA THR A 14 -6.11 -24.16 -14.16
C THR A 14 -7.34 -23.47 -13.54
N ASP A 15 -7.64 -22.25 -14.00
CA ASP A 15 -8.82 -21.40 -13.65
C ASP A 15 -8.84 -20.60 -12.35
N LYS A 16 -7.87 -20.71 -11.44
CA LYS A 16 -7.87 -19.88 -10.21
C LYS A 16 -6.84 -18.75 -10.26
N LYS A 17 -7.31 -17.52 -10.00
CA LYS A 17 -6.48 -16.32 -9.89
C LYS A 17 -6.12 -16.07 -8.43
N TYR A 18 -4.84 -15.89 -8.15
CA TYR A 18 -4.35 -15.67 -6.80
C TYR A 18 -3.57 -14.36 -6.70
N PRO A 19 -3.91 -13.46 -5.76
CA PRO A 19 -3.12 -12.26 -5.52
C PRO A 19 -1.85 -12.62 -4.75
N VAL A 20 -0.71 -12.14 -5.23
CA VAL A 20 0.60 -12.28 -4.59
C VAL A 20 1.33 -10.93 -4.58
N GLN A 21 2.17 -10.73 -3.57
CA GLN A 21 2.99 -9.52 -3.47
C GLN A 21 4.04 -9.50 -4.58
N CYS A 22 4.17 -8.35 -5.22
CA CYS A 22 5.19 -8.08 -6.20
C CYS A 22 6.07 -6.93 -5.71
N PHE A 23 7.39 -7.13 -5.70
CA PHE A 23 8.36 -6.09 -5.37
C PHE A 23 9.21 -5.72 -6.60
N ARG A 24 8.68 -5.96 -7.80
CA ARG A 24 9.40 -5.85 -9.06
C ARG A 24 8.60 -5.02 -10.06
N THR A 25 9.28 -4.09 -10.71
CA THR A 25 8.70 -3.21 -11.73
C THR A 25 8.92 -3.72 -13.17
N ASP A 26 9.79 -4.71 -13.34
CA ASP A 26 10.15 -5.29 -14.64
C ASP A 26 9.25 -6.45 -15.10
N LEU A 27 8.27 -6.84 -14.28
CA LEU A 27 7.33 -7.90 -14.60
C LEU A 27 6.24 -7.41 -15.56
N LYS A 28 5.83 -8.29 -16.47
CA LYS A 28 4.73 -8.05 -17.42
C LYS A 28 3.70 -9.16 -17.36
N VAL A 29 2.54 -8.90 -17.95
CA VAL A 29 1.52 -9.93 -18.18
C VAL A 29 2.13 -11.04 -19.05
N ASN A 30 1.80 -12.28 -18.73
CA ASN A 30 2.34 -13.53 -19.29
C ASN A 30 3.76 -13.91 -18.88
N ASP A 31 4.43 -13.13 -18.03
CA ASP A 31 5.70 -13.57 -17.44
C ASP A 31 5.47 -14.80 -16.55
N ILE A 32 6.36 -15.79 -16.66
CA ILE A 32 6.39 -16.95 -15.76
C ILE A 32 7.33 -16.62 -14.61
N VAL A 33 6.83 -16.73 -13.38
CA VAL A 33 7.51 -16.32 -12.17
C VAL A 33 7.52 -17.44 -11.13
N LEU A 34 8.53 -17.42 -10.28
CA LEU A 34 8.60 -18.28 -9.10
C LEU A 34 7.96 -17.55 -7.91
N VAL A 35 6.94 -18.17 -7.32
CA VAL A 35 6.22 -17.65 -6.16
C VAL A 35 6.57 -18.48 -4.94
N ARG A 36 6.90 -17.81 -3.83
CA ARG A 36 6.95 -18.41 -2.50
C ARG A 36 5.63 -18.15 -1.78
N ARG A 37 4.95 -19.22 -1.39
CA ARG A 37 3.74 -19.17 -0.57
C ARG A 37 4.06 -19.17 0.92
N THR A 38 3.08 -18.85 1.76
CA THR A 38 3.22 -18.87 3.23
C THR A 38 3.55 -20.25 3.81
N ASP A 39 3.22 -21.33 3.11
CA ASP A 39 3.59 -22.70 3.46
C ASP A 39 5.07 -23.03 3.15
N GLY A 40 5.83 -22.06 2.63
CA GLY A 40 7.22 -22.23 2.24
C GLY A 40 7.40 -22.87 0.86
N GLN A 41 6.34 -23.36 0.23
CA GLN A 41 6.43 -24.03 -1.06
C GLN A 41 6.73 -23.02 -2.18
N LEU A 42 7.60 -23.46 -3.09
CA LEU A 42 7.96 -22.75 -4.30
C LEU A 42 7.17 -23.31 -5.48
N ARG A 43 6.46 -22.45 -6.20
CA ARG A 43 5.70 -22.87 -7.39
C ARG A 43 5.86 -21.88 -8.52
N PHE A 44 5.87 -22.39 -9.75
CA PHE A 44 5.76 -21.53 -10.91
C PHE A 44 4.32 -21.07 -11.08
N ALA A 45 4.19 -19.82 -11.51
CA ALA A 45 2.91 -19.22 -11.84
C ALA A 45 3.08 -18.24 -13.01
N THR A 46 2.03 -18.06 -13.79
CA THR A 46 1.97 -17.08 -14.87
C THR A 46 1.29 -15.81 -14.37
N VAL A 47 1.91 -14.65 -14.61
CA VAL A 47 1.33 -13.35 -14.27
C VAL A 47 0.18 -13.04 -15.22
N LEU A 48 -1.04 -12.92 -14.69
CA LEU A 48 -2.23 -12.59 -15.47
C LEU A 48 -2.51 -11.09 -15.48
N LYS A 49 -2.24 -10.42 -14.37
CA LYS A 49 -2.48 -8.98 -14.20
C LYS A 49 -1.57 -8.41 -13.12
N LEU A 50 -1.20 -7.14 -13.26
CA LEU A 50 -0.53 -6.35 -12.24
C LEU A 50 -1.43 -5.17 -11.87
N GLU A 51 -1.62 -4.97 -10.57
CA GLU A 51 -2.41 -3.87 -10.03
C GLU A 51 -1.70 -3.20 -8.86
N TYR A 52 -1.99 -1.94 -8.65
CA TYR A 52 -1.44 -1.15 -7.54
C TYR A 52 -2.46 -1.10 -6.41
N LEU A 53 -2.46 -2.08 -5.51
CA LEU A 53 -3.53 -2.23 -4.51
C LEU A 53 -3.07 -1.96 -3.07
N ASN A 54 -1.76 -1.96 -2.80
CA ASN A 54 -1.22 -1.80 -1.46
C ASN A 54 -1.80 -2.82 -0.44
N TRP A 55 -1.79 -4.09 -0.82
CA TRP A 55 -2.37 -5.22 -0.06
C TRP A 55 -1.31 -6.06 0.65
N ASP A 56 -1.77 -6.81 1.64
CA ASP A 56 -1.01 -7.89 2.23
C ASP A 56 -1.50 -9.23 1.65
N CYS A 57 -0.59 -10.07 1.17
CA CYS A 57 -0.95 -11.34 0.51
C CYS A 57 -0.17 -12.49 1.13
N LYS A 58 -0.73 -13.70 1.02
CA LYS A 58 -0.15 -14.95 1.57
C LYS A 58 1.00 -15.53 0.71
N GLY A 59 1.61 -14.72 -0.13
CA GLY A 59 2.69 -15.15 -1.01
C GLY A 59 3.29 -13.97 -1.75
N PHE A 60 4.50 -14.16 -2.26
CA PHE A 60 5.24 -13.13 -2.97
C PHE A 60 6.10 -13.73 -4.10
N ILE A 61 6.36 -12.92 -5.12
CA ILE A 61 7.21 -13.29 -6.25
C ILE A 61 8.68 -13.16 -5.84
N LEU A 62 9.47 -14.18 -6.12
CA LEU A 62 10.92 -14.20 -5.89
C LEU A 62 11.69 -13.73 -7.11
N CYS A 63 11.44 -14.37 -8.26
CA CYS A 63 12.20 -14.15 -9.50
C CYS A 63 11.40 -14.60 -10.73
N LYS A 64 11.89 -14.25 -11.92
CA LYS A 64 11.41 -14.81 -13.18
C LYS A 64 11.85 -16.26 -13.33
N LYS A 65 11.14 -17.05 -14.13
CA LYS A 65 11.54 -18.44 -14.46
C LYS A 65 12.91 -18.47 -15.12
N SER A 66 13.20 -17.53 -16.01
CA SER A 66 14.51 -17.40 -16.68
C SER A 66 15.66 -17.11 -15.73
N GLU A 67 15.36 -16.61 -14.54
CA GLU A 67 16.36 -16.37 -13.50
C GLU A 67 16.53 -17.61 -12.62
N CYS A 68 15.55 -18.51 -12.55
CA CYS A 68 15.58 -19.68 -11.67
C CYS A 68 16.45 -20.80 -12.24
N SER A 69 17.21 -21.47 -11.37
CA SER A 69 17.95 -22.69 -11.69
C SER A 69 17.28 -23.90 -11.04
N ILE A 70 17.53 -25.09 -11.59
CA ILE A 70 17.09 -26.37 -11.02
C ILE A 70 18.35 -27.09 -10.57
N ASP A 71 18.39 -27.58 -9.33
CA ASP A 71 19.52 -28.38 -8.85
C ASP A 71 19.50 -29.81 -9.40
N ASP A 72 20.56 -30.56 -9.14
CA ASP A 72 20.69 -31.97 -9.58
C ASP A 72 19.63 -32.90 -8.98
N HIS A 73 18.88 -32.43 -7.98
CA HIS A 73 17.79 -33.15 -7.31
C HIS A 73 16.40 -32.70 -7.78
N GLY A 74 16.31 -31.82 -8.77
CA GLY A 74 15.05 -31.31 -9.31
C GLY A 74 14.38 -30.21 -8.47
N ASN A 75 15.04 -29.68 -7.44
CA ASN A 75 14.52 -28.59 -6.63
C ASN A 75 14.69 -27.24 -7.33
N LEU A 76 13.74 -26.34 -7.09
CA LEU A 76 13.78 -24.97 -7.60
C LEU A 76 14.72 -24.12 -6.76
N CYS A 77 15.83 -23.71 -7.35
CA CYS A 77 16.84 -22.85 -6.73
C CYS A 77 16.71 -21.42 -7.28
N PRO A 78 16.01 -20.51 -6.56
CA PRO A 78 16.08 -19.10 -6.89
C PRO A 78 17.53 -18.61 -6.77
N PRO A 79 18.00 -17.70 -7.63
CA PRO A 79 19.38 -17.24 -7.56
C PRO A 79 19.64 -16.55 -6.22
N SER A 80 20.81 -16.84 -5.63
CA SER A 80 21.32 -16.11 -4.48
C SER A 80 21.43 -14.59 -4.75
N ASN A 81 21.66 -14.21 -6.02
CA ASN A 81 21.82 -12.82 -6.44
C ASN A 81 20.57 -12.20 -7.13
N SER A 82 19.45 -12.93 -7.27
CA SER A 82 18.27 -12.37 -7.91
C SER A 82 17.59 -11.39 -6.97
N ALA A 83 17.47 -10.14 -7.42
CA ALA A 83 16.84 -9.11 -6.63
C ALA A 83 15.33 -9.38 -6.51
N ILE A 84 14.90 -9.75 -5.30
CA ILE A 84 13.47 -9.82 -4.94
C ILE A 84 12.84 -8.43 -5.16
N ILE A 85 13.60 -7.38 -4.87
CA ILE A 85 13.20 -5.99 -5.09
C ILE A 85 13.87 -5.48 -6.36
N PHE A 86 13.09 -5.14 -7.39
CA PHE A 86 13.60 -4.61 -8.65
C PHE A 86 12.91 -3.30 -9.05
N GLY A 87 13.73 -2.26 -9.30
CA GLY A 87 13.27 -0.91 -9.56
C GLY A 87 12.60 -0.24 -8.34
N VAL A 88 11.73 0.73 -8.58
CA VAL A 88 11.15 1.56 -7.49
C VAL A 88 9.83 0.96 -7.00
N ALA A 89 9.93 -0.22 -6.37
CA ALA A 89 8.76 -0.98 -5.93
C ALA A 89 8.42 -0.82 -4.44
N THR A 90 9.35 -0.31 -3.63
CA THR A 90 9.20 -0.18 -2.18
C THR A 90 9.45 1.26 -1.70
N PRO A 91 8.85 1.67 -0.57
CA PRO A 91 9.08 2.99 -0.01
C PRO A 91 10.55 3.20 0.42
N GLU A 92 11.27 2.13 0.76
CA GLU A 92 12.70 2.20 1.11
C GLU A 92 13.55 2.58 -0.09
N VAL A 93 13.38 1.89 -1.23
CA VAL A 93 14.10 2.20 -2.48
C VAL A 93 13.72 3.60 -2.98
N PHE A 94 12.44 3.95 -2.93
CA PHE A 94 11.96 5.29 -3.28
C PHE A 94 12.61 6.39 -2.42
N THR A 95 12.65 6.20 -1.10
CA THR A 95 13.29 7.15 -0.19
C THR A 95 14.78 7.29 -0.50
N LYS A 96 15.47 6.17 -0.71
CA LYS A 96 16.90 6.17 -1.04
C LYS A 96 17.17 6.99 -2.30
N LYS A 97 16.41 6.78 -3.37
CA LYS A 97 16.55 7.56 -4.61
C LYS A 97 16.35 9.07 -4.40
N LEU A 98 15.38 9.48 -3.58
CA LEU A 98 15.20 10.90 -3.26
C LEU A 98 16.41 11.47 -2.51
N ILE A 99 16.94 10.74 -1.53
CA ILE A 99 18.14 11.15 -0.78
C ILE A 99 19.35 11.25 -1.73
N ASP A 100 19.51 10.28 -2.63
CA ASP A 100 20.58 10.29 -3.64
C ASP A 100 20.44 11.49 -4.61
N SER A 101 19.21 11.95 -4.90
CA SER A 101 18.92 13.22 -5.60
C SER A 101 19.05 14.48 -4.71
N GLY A 102 19.60 14.33 -3.51
CA GLY A 102 19.89 15.41 -2.56
C GLY A 102 18.67 15.97 -1.83
N TRP A 103 17.58 15.21 -1.70
CA TRP A 103 16.51 15.56 -0.77
C TRP A 103 16.96 15.35 0.67
N ILE A 104 16.56 16.26 1.55
CA ILE A 104 16.96 16.25 2.95
C ILE A 104 15.86 15.58 3.78
N LEU A 105 16.23 14.60 4.59
CA LEU A 105 15.31 13.92 5.49
C LEU A 105 15.01 14.78 6.72
N LEU A 106 13.73 14.92 7.04
CA LEU A 106 13.22 15.63 8.21
C LEU A 106 12.57 14.67 9.20
N ARG A 107 12.50 15.10 10.47
CA ARG A 107 11.73 14.39 11.49
C ARG A 107 10.24 14.74 11.37
N PRO A 108 9.36 13.74 11.26
CA PRO A 108 7.92 13.98 11.30
C PRO A 108 7.47 14.36 12.70
N HIS A 109 6.51 15.29 12.79
CA HIS A 109 5.82 15.63 14.05
C HIS A 109 4.66 14.67 14.37
N SER A 110 4.07 14.04 13.35
CA SER A 110 2.90 13.17 13.48
C SER A 110 3.25 11.72 13.13
N ALA A 111 2.73 10.77 13.92
CA ALA A 111 2.86 9.33 13.66
C ALA A 111 2.24 8.89 12.33
N THR A 112 1.40 9.72 11.71
CA THR A 112 0.84 9.49 10.37
C THR A 112 1.94 9.40 9.31
N TYR A 113 3.00 10.20 9.46
CA TYR A 113 4.08 10.31 8.49
C TYR A 113 5.28 9.50 8.95
N ARG A 114 5.68 8.53 8.13
CA ARG A 114 6.85 7.70 8.40
C ARG A 114 8.13 8.44 8.11
N LYS A 115 8.15 9.21 7.02
CA LYS A 115 9.28 10.02 6.58
C LYS A 115 8.77 11.30 5.93
N ILE A 116 9.52 12.38 6.08
CA ILE A 116 9.30 13.64 5.38
C ILE A 116 10.62 14.01 4.74
N LEU A 117 10.61 14.30 3.45
CA LEU A 117 11.77 14.78 2.73
C LEU A 117 11.50 16.19 2.22
N THR A 118 12.51 17.03 2.19
CA THR A 118 12.42 18.39 1.67
C THR A 118 13.52 18.71 0.68
N LYS A 119 13.21 19.58 -0.26
CA LYS A 119 14.15 20.14 -1.22
C LYS A 119 13.77 21.59 -1.47
N THR A 120 14.77 22.43 -1.67
CA THR A 120 14.62 23.82 -2.06
C THR A 120 15.07 23.97 -3.50
N ASN A 121 14.38 24.79 -4.29
CA ASN A 121 14.84 25.24 -5.59
C ASN A 121 15.05 26.76 -5.56
N GLY A 122 15.11 27.44 -6.72
CA GLY A 122 15.41 28.87 -6.76
C GLY A 122 14.36 29.78 -6.11
N SER A 123 13.11 29.32 -5.95
CA SER A 123 11.99 30.17 -5.51
C SER A 123 11.04 29.50 -4.52
N GLN A 124 11.13 28.18 -4.35
CA GLN A 124 10.16 27.36 -3.62
C GLN A 124 10.83 26.29 -2.77
N ILE A 125 10.07 25.79 -1.80
CA ILE A 125 10.41 24.66 -0.95
C ILE A 125 9.36 23.57 -1.18
N ALA A 126 9.80 22.39 -1.59
CA ALA A 126 8.95 21.22 -1.70
C ALA A 126 9.13 20.28 -0.51
N TYR A 127 8.05 19.61 -0.15
CA TYR A 127 8.03 18.54 0.83
C TYR A 127 7.32 17.31 0.25
N ILE A 128 7.91 16.15 0.48
CA ILE A 128 7.33 14.84 0.16
C ILE A 128 7.10 14.11 1.47
N PHE A 129 5.84 13.83 1.79
CA PHE A 129 5.44 13.13 2.99
C PHE A 129 5.11 11.68 2.66
N ILE A 130 5.85 10.74 3.22
CA ILE A 130 5.63 9.30 3.02
C ILE A 130 4.81 8.77 4.19
N ARG A 131 3.59 8.32 3.92
CA ARG A 131 2.68 7.71 4.90
C ARG A 131 2.47 6.22 4.58
N LYS A 132 1.87 5.46 5.51
CA LYS A 132 1.68 4.00 5.35
C LYS A 132 0.93 3.62 4.06
N ASN A 133 -0.04 4.43 3.65
CA ASN A 133 -0.94 4.13 2.54
C ASN A 133 -0.86 5.13 1.38
N GLY A 134 0.12 6.02 1.34
CA GLY A 134 0.12 7.12 0.37
C GLY A 134 1.35 8.01 0.45
N ILE A 135 1.33 9.03 -0.39
CA ILE A 135 2.35 10.08 -0.45
C ILE A 135 1.62 11.40 -0.57
N ASP A 136 1.99 12.37 0.24
CA ASP A 136 1.46 13.73 0.13
C ASP A 136 2.60 14.63 -0.39
N LEU A 137 2.26 15.63 -1.20
CA LEU A 137 3.20 16.65 -1.69
C LEU A 137 2.76 18.02 -1.19
N GLN A 138 3.73 18.86 -0.86
CA GLN A 138 3.50 20.27 -0.56
C GLN A 138 4.57 21.14 -1.23
N ILE A 139 4.15 22.27 -1.77
CA ILE A 139 5.05 23.35 -2.20
C ILE A 139 4.70 24.63 -1.44
N LEU A 140 5.73 25.28 -0.91
CA LEU A 140 5.67 26.58 -0.25
C LEU A 140 6.61 27.56 -0.98
N PRO A 141 6.32 28.87 -0.99
CA PRO A 141 7.30 29.86 -1.40
C PRO A 141 8.50 29.86 -0.44
N ILE A 142 9.69 30.15 -0.96
CA ILE A 142 10.87 30.38 -0.12
C ILE A 142 10.68 31.64 0.73
N SER A 143 11.16 31.56 1.97
CA SER A 143 11.35 32.67 2.89
C SER A 143 12.71 32.48 3.53
N GLU A 144 13.54 33.53 3.56
CA GLU A 144 14.94 33.45 4.02
C GLU A 144 15.05 32.91 5.45
N GLU A 145 14.07 33.21 6.31
CA GLU A 145 13.97 32.70 7.69
C GLU A 145 13.92 31.17 7.77
N LYS A 146 13.56 30.50 6.66
CA LYS A 146 13.40 29.04 6.58
C LYS A 146 14.65 28.33 6.06
N LEU A 147 15.70 29.06 5.71
CA LEU A 147 16.95 28.52 5.17
C LEU A 147 18.12 28.73 6.14
N PRO A 148 19.14 27.83 6.15
CA PRO A 148 19.17 26.53 5.48
C PRO A 148 18.37 25.48 6.28
N ILE A 149 17.68 24.58 5.58
CA ILE A 149 16.98 23.48 6.23
C ILE A 149 18.00 22.39 6.62
N LYS A 150 18.10 22.10 7.91
CA LYS A 150 19.05 21.10 8.44
C LYS A 150 18.47 19.69 8.38
N SER A 151 19.31 18.71 8.03
CA SER A 151 18.95 17.30 8.10
C SER A 151 18.53 16.90 9.52
N GLY A 152 17.48 16.10 9.64
CA GLY A 152 16.92 15.66 10.93
C GLY A 152 16.18 16.74 11.73
N SER A 153 16.05 17.96 11.19
CA SER A 153 15.21 19.00 11.80
C SER A 153 13.72 18.61 11.75
N LEU A 154 12.96 19.17 12.69
CA LEU A 154 11.52 18.89 12.81
C LEU A 154 10.74 19.66 11.76
N TYR A 155 9.86 18.98 11.03
CA TYR A 155 8.88 19.66 10.18
C TYR A 155 7.80 20.35 11.04
N ARG A 156 7.59 21.66 10.82
CA ARG A 156 6.68 22.51 11.61
C ARG A 156 5.59 23.22 10.81
N GLN A 157 5.56 23.07 9.49
CA GLN A 157 4.62 23.84 8.65
C GLN A 157 3.22 23.21 8.67
N SER A 158 2.19 24.03 8.49
CA SER A 158 0.83 23.51 8.34
C SER A 158 0.60 22.98 6.92
N LEU A 159 -0.16 21.90 6.78
CA LEU A 159 -0.63 21.38 5.49
C LEU A 159 -1.76 22.24 4.87
N THR A 160 -2.23 23.27 5.58
CA THR A 160 -3.14 24.28 5.01
C THR A 160 -2.39 25.37 4.24
N GLN A 161 -1.05 25.42 4.34
CA GLN A 161 -0.23 26.43 3.69
C GLN A 161 0.28 25.96 2.33
N GLY A 162 0.36 26.91 1.41
CA GLY A 162 0.83 26.71 0.04
C GLY A 162 -0.02 25.68 -0.70
N LYS A 163 0.61 24.97 -1.62
CA LYS A 163 -0.08 24.03 -2.49
C LYS A 163 0.15 22.61 -2.03
N VAL A 164 -0.92 21.85 -1.81
CA VAL A 164 -0.87 20.50 -1.25
C VAL A 164 -1.71 19.54 -2.08
N VAL A 165 -1.21 18.32 -2.25
CA VAL A 165 -1.97 17.19 -2.82
C VAL A 165 -1.73 15.95 -1.95
N ARG A 166 -2.78 15.13 -1.80
CA ARG A 166 -2.68 13.83 -1.13
C ARG A 166 -2.92 12.73 -2.15
N HIS A 167 -1.94 11.85 -2.32
CA HIS A 167 -2.08 10.65 -3.12
C HIS A 167 -2.26 9.43 -2.21
N THR A 168 -2.97 8.44 -2.72
CA THR A 168 -3.11 7.13 -2.09
C THR A 168 -2.48 6.08 -2.99
N LEU A 169 -1.87 5.07 -2.39
CA LEU A 169 -1.21 4.00 -3.15
C LEU A 169 -2.24 3.07 -3.81
N ALA A 170 -3.33 2.72 -3.15
CA ALA A 170 -4.29 1.80 -3.76
C ALA A 170 -4.99 2.43 -4.97
N HIS A 171 -5.26 1.61 -5.99
CA HIS A 171 -5.95 1.95 -7.24
C HIS A 171 -5.30 3.05 -8.09
N THR A 172 -4.00 3.28 -7.94
CA THR A 172 -3.28 4.12 -8.91
C THR A 172 -3.17 3.42 -10.26
N THR A 173 -3.17 4.17 -11.35
CA THR A 173 -3.05 3.61 -12.72
C THR A 173 -1.59 3.38 -13.16
N PHE A 174 -0.63 3.94 -12.43
CA PHE A 174 0.80 3.82 -12.67
C PHE A 174 1.57 3.73 -11.34
N ASN A 175 2.87 3.46 -11.39
CA ASN A 175 3.74 3.44 -10.22
C ASN A 175 3.91 4.86 -9.64
N LEU A 176 3.20 5.14 -8.56
CA LEU A 176 3.21 6.45 -7.89
C LEU A 176 4.60 6.85 -7.41
N TYR A 177 5.44 5.90 -6.95
CA TYR A 177 6.80 6.23 -6.53
C TYR A 177 7.61 6.81 -7.68
N GLU A 178 7.52 6.23 -8.87
CA GLU A 178 8.19 6.76 -10.07
C GLU A 178 7.59 8.10 -10.51
N GLY A 179 6.27 8.28 -10.40
CA GLY A 179 5.63 9.56 -10.67
C GLY A 179 6.12 10.68 -9.75
N VAL A 180 6.31 10.38 -8.46
CA VAL A 180 6.84 11.36 -7.50
C VAL A 180 8.34 11.60 -7.70
N LEU A 181 9.11 10.61 -8.17
CA LEU A 181 10.49 10.86 -8.60
C LEU A 181 10.54 11.81 -9.81
N ARG A 182 9.65 11.65 -10.80
CA ARG A 182 9.52 12.62 -11.90
C ARG A 182 9.16 14.02 -11.40
N PHE A 183 8.28 14.12 -10.40
CA PHE A 183 8.01 15.40 -9.72
C PHE A 183 9.30 15.98 -9.11
N SER A 184 10.07 15.16 -8.39
CA SER A 184 11.34 15.58 -7.79
C SER A 184 12.29 16.16 -8.84
N ASP A 185 12.48 15.46 -9.96
CA ASP A 185 13.36 15.90 -11.03
C ASP A 185 12.87 17.22 -11.65
N SER A 186 11.56 17.31 -11.97
CA SER A 186 10.96 18.55 -12.47
C SER A 186 11.09 19.72 -11.49
N PHE A 187 10.95 19.48 -10.19
CA PHE A 187 11.09 20.51 -9.15
C PHE A 187 12.53 21.00 -9.02
N ILE A 188 13.50 20.09 -9.04
CA ILE A 188 14.94 20.41 -8.99
C ILE A 188 15.34 21.23 -10.23
N ASN A 189 14.79 20.90 -11.40
CA ASN A 189 15.06 21.58 -12.66
C ASN A 189 14.28 22.89 -12.85
N ASN A 190 13.50 23.34 -11.86
CA ASN A 190 12.65 24.53 -11.93
C ASN A 190 11.68 24.52 -13.13
N GLU A 191 11.12 23.37 -13.49
CA GLU A 191 10.09 23.30 -14.54
C GLU A 191 8.84 24.12 -14.15
N LEU A 192 8.23 24.81 -15.12
CA LEU A 192 7.06 25.66 -14.87
C LEU A 192 5.77 24.86 -14.60
N ASN A 193 5.59 23.73 -15.26
CA ASN A 193 4.34 22.96 -15.22
C ASN A 193 4.38 21.86 -14.14
N LEU A 194 4.53 22.27 -12.87
CA LEU A 194 4.42 21.35 -11.73
C LEU A 194 2.96 21.02 -11.38
N GLU A 195 2.00 21.78 -11.90
CA GLU A 195 0.57 21.62 -11.67
C GLU A 195 0.07 20.19 -11.95
N ARG A 196 0.61 19.54 -12.98
CA ARG A 196 0.28 18.14 -13.35
C ARG A 196 0.48 17.12 -12.24
N TYR A 197 1.37 17.39 -11.27
CA TYR A 197 1.63 16.49 -10.14
C TYR A 197 0.65 16.69 -8.98
N PHE A 198 -0.17 17.75 -9.00
CA PHE A 198 -1.12 18.10 -7.93
C PHE A 198 -2.54 17.61 -8.20
N ILE A 199 -2.67 16.57 -9.02
CA ILE A 199 -3.94 15.85 -9.24
C ILE A 199 -3.91 14.60 -8.36
N PRO A 200 -4.82 14.46 -7.37
CA PRO A 200 -4.88 13.29 -6.50
C PRO A 200 -4.89 11.99 -7.31
N GLN A 201 -4.15 10.98 -6.82
CA GLN A 201 -4.05 9.67 -7.45
C GLN A 201 -4.46 8.59 -6.46
N GLY A 202 -5.11 7.54 -6.96
CA GLY A 202 -5.55 6.39 -6.17
C GLY A 202 -6.76 6.67 -5.27
N GLU A 203 -7.15 5.66 -4.49
CA GLU A 203 -8.32 5.68 -3.60
C GLU A 203 -7.97 5.19 -2.20
N THR A 204 -8.63 5.74 -1.19
CA THR A 204 -8.51 5.30 0.21
C THR A 204 -9.04 3.89 0.44
N ASP A 205 -10.12 3.52 -0.25
CA ASP A 205 -10.70 2.18 -0.16
C ASP A 205 -9.88 1.21 -1.02
N LYS A 206 -9.16 0.30 -0.36
CA LYS A 206 -8.29 -0.66 -1.04
C LYS A 206 -9.05 -1.79 -1.73
N ARG A 207 -10.36 -1.95 -1.48
CA ARG A 207 -11.15 -3.05 -2.04
C ARG A 207 -11.33 -2.87 -3.54
N THR A 208 -11.27 -3.95 -4.30
CA THR A 208 -11.65 -3.97 -5.72
C THR A 208 -13.18 -3.90 -5.86
N ASP A 209 -13.68 -3.57 -7.05
CA ASP A 209 -15.13 -3.50 -7.29
C ASP A 209 -15.85 -4.82 -7.02
N ALA A 210 -15.19 -5.95 -7.30
CA ALA A 210 -15.71 -7.27 -6.94
C ALA A 210 -15.91 -7.39 -5.42
N LEU A 211 -14.92 -7.00 -4.62
CA LEU A 211 -15.02 -7.03 -3.15
C LEU A 211 -16.02 -5.98 -2.62
N LYS A 212 -16.14 -4.82 -3.28
CA LYS A 212 -17.16 -3.81 -2.95
C LYS A 212 -18.56 -4.37 -3.21
N LYS A 213 -18.77 -5.07 -4.33
CA LYS A 213 -20.04 -5.76 -4.65
C LYS A 213 -20.34 -6.88 -3.66
N ASP A 214 -19.37 -7.73 -3.36
CA ASP A 214 -19.53 -8.84 -2.41
C ASP A 214 -19.89 -8.33 -1.01
N ALA A 215 -19.22 -7.26 -0.55
CA ALA A 215 -19.56 -6.61 0.71
C ALA A 215 -20.97 -5.98 0.71
N ARG A 216 -21.41 -5.41 -0.41
CA ARG A 216 -22.79 -4.90 -0.56
C ARG A 216 -23.80 -6.03 -0.56
N LEU A 217 -23.51 -7.14 -1.23
CA LEU A 217 -24.36 -8.33 -1.25
C LEU A 217 -24.49 -8.91 0.16
N ARG A 218 -23.38 -9.10 0.89
CA ARG A 218 -23.41 -9.55 2.29
C ARG A 218 -24.20 -8.61 3.20
N LYS A 219 -24.05 -7.30 3.00
CA LYS A 219 -24.83 -6.29 3.74
C LYS A 219 -26.34 -6.38 3.43
N ASN A 220 -26.69 -6.68 2.18
CA ASN A 220 -28.07 -6.80 1.73
C ASN A 220 -28.69 -8.16 2.06
N LEU A 221 -27.88 -9.21 2.19
CA LEU A 221 -28.29 -10.58 2.55
C LEU A 221 -28.53 -10.73 4.07
N GLY A 222 -28.12 -9.75 4.89
CA GLY A 222 -28.35 -9.80 6.34
C GLY A 222 -27.68 -10.98 7.05
N GLU A 223 -26.72 -11.64 6.41
CA GLU A 223 -26.32 -13.03 6.69
C GLU A 223 -25.35 -13.21 7.88
N TYR A 224 -25.24 -12.19 8.74
CA TYR A 224 -24.80 -12.31 10.13
C TYR A 224 -25.51 -11.21 10.92
N GLY A 225 -26.78 -11.44 11.21
CA GLY A 225 -27.59 -10.55 12.04
C GLY A 225 -27.15 -10.64 13.50
N ILE A 226 -27.51 -9.64 14.32
CA ILE A 226 -27.38 -9.74 15.79
C ILE A 226 -28.09 -11.00 16.31
N SER A 227 -29.11 -11.49 15.58
CA SER A 227 -29.80 -12.75 15.81
C SER A 227 -28.89 -13.99 15.75
N ASP A 228 -27.95 -14.06 14.80
CA ASP A 228 -27.02 -15.21 14.70
C ASP A 228 -25.98 -15.19 15.82
N LEU A 229 -25.55 -13.98 16.22
CA LEU A 229 -24.71 -13.78 17.41
C LEU A 229 -25.48 -14.13 18.68
N TYR A 230 -26.77 -13.80 18.75
CA TYR A 230 -27.64 -14.16 19.87
C TYR A 230 -27.84 -15.67 19.96
N GLU A 231 -28.09 -16.36 18.86
CA GLU A 231 -28.18 -17.83 18.85
C GLU A 231 -26.87 -18.49 19.28
N ALA A 232 -25.72 -17.95 18.88
CA ALA A 232 -24.42 -18.49 19.26
C ALA A 232 -24.04 -18.22 20.73
N CYS A 233 -24.57 -17.15 21.34
CA CYS A 233 -24.19 -16.71 22.68
C CYS A 233 -25.28 -16.92 23.75
N SER A 234 -26.53 -17.18 23.36
CA SER A 234 -27.63 -17.44 24.28
C SER A 234 -27.68 -18.90 24.69
N ASP A 235 -28.18 -19.15 25.90
CA ASP A 235 -28.42 -20.48 26.46
C ASP A 235 -29.76 -21.10 26.00
N GLY A 236 -30.44 -20.46 25.03
CA GLY A 236 -31.73 -20.92 24.51
C GLY A 236 -32.94 -20.61 25.38
N ASN A 237 -32.78 -19.94 26.54
CA ASN A 237 -33.87 -19.64 27.47
C ASN A 237 -34.66 -18.36 27.12
N GLY A 238 -34.35 -17.71 25.98
CA GLY A 238 -35.02 -16.47 25.54
C GLY A 238 -34.61 -15.20 26.29
N GLY A 239 -33.67 -15.31 27.24
CA GLY A 239 -33.08 -14.17 27.96
C GLY A 239 -31.99 -13.46 27.15
N ALA A 240 -31.56 -12.27 27.58
CA ALA A 240 -30.45 -11.56 26.93
C ALA A 240 -29.12 -12.31 27.09
N ALA A 241 -28.30 -12.37 26.05
CA ALA A 241 -26.98 -12.98 26.07
C ALA A 241 -25.89 -11.92 26.33
N TYR A 242 -24.95 -12.22 27.23
CA TYR A 242 -23.88 -11.30 27.61
C TYR A 242 -22.70 -11.41 26.64
N LEU A 243 -22.24 -10.28 26.09
CA LEU A 243 -21.10 -10.22 25.17
C LEU A 243 -19.80 -9.70 25.82
N GLY A 244 -19.86 -9.12 27.02
CA GLY A 244 -18.72 -8.50 27.70
C GLY A 244 -18.87 -6.99 27.89
N ASP A 245 -18.08 -6.41 28.82
CA ASP A 245 -18.07 -4.97 29.16
C ASP A 245 -19.45 -4.32 29.36
N GLY A 246 -20.38 -5.01 30.03
CA GLY A 246 -21.73 -4.49 30.30
C GLY A 246 -22.69 -4.56 29.12
N ILE A 247 -22.25 -5.10 27.98
CA ILE A 247 -23.04 -5.20 26.75
C ILE A 247 -23.80 -6.52 26.68
N TRP A 248 -25.09 -6.42 26.38
CA TRP A 248 -26.03 -7.52 26.23
C TRP A 248 -26.72 -7.47 24.87
N ILE A 249 -27.04 -8.64 24.32
CA ILE A 249 -27.82 -8.78 23.08
C ILE A 249 -29.11 -9.54 23.35
N THR A 250 -30.21 -9.13 22.73
CA THR A 250 -31.52 -9.78 22.88
C THR A 250 -31.93 -10.52 21.61
N SER A 251 -32.86 -11.46 21.76
CA SER A 251 -33.47 -12.22 20.67
C SER A 251 -34.14 -11.35 19.60
N GLY A 252 -34.58 -10.14 19.97
CA GLY A 252 -35.12 -9.13 19.06
C GLY A 252 -34.07 -8.35 18.25
N GLY A 253 -32.78 -8.70 18.36
CA GLY A 253 -31.70 -8.02 17.65
C GLY A 253 -31.27 -6.69 18.27
N GLY A 254 -31.70 -6.40 19.50
CA GLY A 254 -31.30 -5.20 20.24
C GLY A 254 -29.98 -5.41 20.96
N VAL A 255 -29.09 -4.40 20.92
CA VAL A 255 -27.87 -4.34 21.72
C VAL A 255 -28.09 -3.32 22.84
N TYR A 256 -27.89 -3.72 24.08
CA TYR A 256 -28.10 -2.89 25.25
C TYR A 256 -26.84 -2.83 26.08
N ASP A 257 -26.45 -1.63 26.50
CA ASP A 257 -25.46 -1.44 27.54
C ASP A 257 -26.21 -1.36 28.87
N TRP A 258 -26.11 -2.43 29.67
CA TRP A 258 -26.60 -2.46 31.05
C TRP A 258 -25.45 -2.30 32.04
N GLY A 259 -24.27 -1.91 31.55
CA GLY A 259 -23.08 -1.58 32.32
C GLY A 259 -23.10 -0.17 32.90
N ARG A 260 -24.16 0.15 33.67
CA ARG A 260 -24.18 1.08 34.81
C ARG A 260 -25.55 1.13 35.46
#